data_AF-A0A5E4SR14-F1
#
_entry.id   AF-A0A5E4SR14-F1
#
_cell.length_a   1.000
_cell.length_b   1.000
_cell.length_c   1.000
_cell.angle_alpha   90.00
_cell.angle_beta   90.00
_cell.angle_gamma   90.00
#
_symmetry.space_group_name_H-M   'P 1'
#
loop_
_entity.id
_entity.type
_entity.pdbx_description
1 polymer ?
#
loop_
_entity_poly.entity_id
_entity_poly.type
_entity_poly.pdbx_seq_one_letter_code
_entity_poly.pdbx_strand_id
1 'polypeptide(L)'
;MPEDAWYAVLEHALAMHEGEYISACHGPTTLLLERRADVLIAMREISSNVGDIASFAAQMHLTTDLSHCQILSFGDARYLCVWRRRPVNADWLAALATADF
;
A
#
# COMPACT_ATOMS: atom_id res chain seq x y z
N MET A 1 7.92 12.84 -3.63
CA MET A 1 7.21 13.65 -2.61
C MET A 1 8.22 14.07 -1.56
N PRO A 2 8.12 15.30 -1.02
CA PRO A 2 8.86 15.70 0.17
C PRO A 2 8.47 14.82 1.38
N GLU A 3 9.37 14.65 2.34
CA GLU A 3 9.14 13.85 3.56
C GLU A 3 7.94 14.35 4.37
N ASP A 4 7.79 15.68 4.49
CA ASP A 4 6.65 16.33 5.16
C ASP A 4 5.29 15.96 4.54
N ALA A 5 5.26 15.63 3.25
CA ALA A 5 4.02 15.26 2.57
C ALA A 5 3.54 13.86 2.99
N TRP A 6 4.44 12.94 3.36
CA TRP A 6 4.05 11.64 3.89
C TRP A 6 3.51 11.72 5.31
N TYR A 7 4.01 12.65 6.12
CA TYR A 7 3.44 12.96 7.42
C TYR A 7 2.01 13.47 7.29
N ALA A 8 1.73 14.40 6.37
CA ALA A 8 0.38 14.87 6.10
C ALA A 8 -0.57 13.75 5.63
N VAL A 9 -0.10 12.85 4.76
CA VAL A 9 -0.86 11.67 4.32
C VAL A 9 -1.18 10.75 5.50
N LEU A 10 -0.20 10.50 6.38
CA LEU A 10 -0.41 9.68 7.57
C LEU A 10 -1.41 10.30 8.54
N GLU A 11 -1.28 11.59 8.84
CA GLU A 11 -2.20 12.31 9.72
C GLU A 11 -3.63 12.27 9.16
N HIS A 12 -3.79 12.49 7.86
CA HIS A 12 -5.08 12.41 7.21
C HIS A 12 -5.65 10.98 7.29
N ALA A 13 -4.85 9.95 7.00
CA ALA A 13 -5.26 8.56 7.10
C ALA A 13 -5.69 8.18 8.53
N LEU A 14 -5.01 8.72 9.54
CA LEU A 14 -5.34 8.53 10.95
C LEU A 14 -6.56 9.34 11.42
N ALA A 15 -7.00 10.34 10.66
CA ALA A 15 -8.20 11.11 10.93
C ALA A 15 -9.46 10.52 10.26
N MET A 16 -9.29 9.68 9.23
CA MET A 16 -10.39 9.01 8.52
C MET A 16 -11.28 8.18 9.45
N HIS A 17 -12.54 7.96 9.06
CA HIS A 17 -13.38 6.96 9.71
C HIS A 17 -12.94 5.54 9.36
N GLU A 18 -13.35 4.56 10.16
CA GLU A 18 -13.06 3.17 9.86
C GLU A 18 -13.73 2.72 8.56
N GLY A 19 -12.97 2.02 7.71
CA GLY A 19 -13.41 1.59 6.39
C GLY A 19 -13.37 2.68 5.33
N GLU A 20 -12.89 3.89 5.65
CA GLU A 20 -12.55 4.88 4.64
C GLU A 20 -11.15 4.64 4.06
N TYR A 21 -10.98 5.12 2.83
CA TYR A 21 -9.78 4.96 2.04
C TYR A 21 -9.29 6.30 1.52
N ILE A 22 -7.98 6.49 1.49
CA ILE A 22 -7.34 7.56 0.71
C ILE A 22 -6.33 6.97 -0.26
N SER A 23 -6.17 7.61 -1.40
CA SER A 23 -5.09 7.32 -2.34
C SER A 23 -3.99 8.38 -2.24
N ALA A 24 -2.75 7.92 -2.26
CA ALA A 24 -1.56 8.77 -2.30
C ALA A 24 -0.67 8.32 -3.46
N CYS A 25 -0.32 9.26 -4.35
CA CYS A 25 0.48 8.97 -5.54
C CYS A 25 1.92 9.47 -5.37
N HIS A 26 2.88 8.63 -5.73
CA HIS A 26 4.30 8.93 -5.72
C HIS A 26 4.97 8.47 -7.02
N GLY A 27 5.12 9.40 -7.97
CA GLY A 27 5.57 9.04 -9.32
C GLY A 27 4.56 8.08 -9.97
N PRO A 28 4.98 6.90 -10.45
CA PRO A 28 4.08 5.90 -11.03
C PRO A 28 3.38 5.02 -9.98
N THR A 29 3.75 5.14 -8.69
CA THR A 29 3.21 4.30 -7.62
C THR A 29 1.98 4.95 -6.99
N THR A 30 0.86 4.23 -6.96
CA THR A 30 -0.30 4.58 -6.14
C THR A 30 -0.32 3.71 -4.88
N LEU A 31 -0.45 4.35 -3.73
CA LEU A 31 -0.77 3.70 -2.46
C LEU A 31 -2.24 3.96 -2.11
N LEU A 32 -2.95 2.91 -1.71
CA LEU A 32 -4.27 2.99 -1.11
C LEU A 32 -4.12 2.69 0.39
N LEU A 33 -4.56 3.63 1.22
CA LEU A 33 -4.53 3.51 2.68
C LEU A 33 -5.94 3.36 3.21
N GLU A 34 -6.17 2.35 4.02
CA GLU A 34 -7.44 2.11 4.70
C GLU A 34 -7.23 2.17 6.21
N ARG A 35 -8.14 2.85 6.91
CA ARG A 35 -8.17 2.80 8.37
C ARG A 35 -9.05 1.67 8.87
N ARG A 36 -8.49 0.81 9.73
CA ARG A 36 -9.20 -0.24 10.47
C ARG A 36 -8.88 -0.10 11.96
N ALA A 37 -9.78 0.54 12.71
CA ALA A 37 -9.57 0.92 14.10
C ALA A 37 -8.26 1.73 14.32
N ASP A 38 -7.29 1.17 15.06
CA ASP A 38 -5.98 1.77 15.34
C ASP A 38 -4.88 1.31 14.37
N VAL A 39 -5.24 0.52 13.35
CA VAL A 39 -4.33 -0.01 12.34
C VAL A 39 -4.58 0.68 11.00
N LEU A 40 -3.49 0.95 10.29
CA LEU A 40 -3.55 1.30 8.87
C LEU A 40 -3.18 0.06 8.04
N ILE A 41 -4.00 -0.18 7.02
CA ILE A 41 -3.69 -1.12 5.95
C ILE A 41 -3.20 -0.28 4.78
N ALA A 42 -2.01 -0.60 4.27
CA ALA A 42 -1.47 0.04 3.09
C ALA A 42 -1.31 -0.97 1.97
N MET A 43 -1.83 -0.57 0.82
CA MET A 43 -1.88 -1.39 -0.36
C MET A 43 -1.24 -0.64 -1.51
N ARG A 44 -0.43 -1.32 -2.31
CA ARG A 44 0.17 -0.73 -3.51
C ARG A 44 -0.59 -1.19 -4.74
N GLU A 45 -0.93 -0.26 -5.62
CA GLU A 45 -1.52 -0.60 -6.92
C GLU A 45 -0.52 -1.40 -7.76
N ILE A 46 -0.99 -2.49 -8.37
CA ILE A 46 -0.23 -3.38 -9.24
C ILE A 46 -0.94 -3.51 -10.59
N SER A 47 -0.21 -3.95 -11.61
CA SER A 47 -0.77 -4.16 -12.95
C SER A 47 -2.00 -5.09 -12.91
N SER A 48 -3.04 -4.72 -13.66
CA SER A 48 -4.29 -5.50 -13.75
C SER A 48 -4.11 -6.89 -14.37
N ASN A 49 -2.99 -7.11 -15.09
CA ASN A 49 -2.61 -8.40 -15.65
C ASN A 49 -2.16 -9.41 -14.58
N VAL A 50 -1.97 -8.96 -13.33
CA VAL A 50 -1.55 -9.79 -12.20
C VAL A 50 -2.79 -10.34 -11.49
N GLY A 51 -3.08 -11.62 -11.71
CA GLY A 51 -4.25 -12.28 -11.14
C GLY A 51 -4.02 -12.88 -9.74
N ASP A 52 -2.78 -13.19 -9.38
CA ASP A 52 -2.41 -13.84 -8.12
C ASP A 52 -0.98 -13.50 -7.66
N ILE A 53 -0.64 -13.88 -6.43
CA ILE A 53 0.65 -13.58 -5.78
C ILE A 53 1.81 -14.31 -6.46
N ALA A 54 1.59 -15.52 -6.99
CA ALA A 54 2.66 -16.28 -7.66
C ALA A 54 3.06 -15.61 -8.99
N SER A 55 2.07 -15.12 -9.73
CA SER A 55 2.24 -14.35 -10.96
C SER A 55 2.93 -13.01 -10.68
N PHE A 56 2.56 -12.33 -9.58
CA PHE A 56 3.25 -11.13 -9.12
C PHE A 56 4.73 -11.41 -8.82
N ALA A 57 5.00 -12.43 -7.98
CA ALA A 57 6.35 -12.80 -7.58
C ALA A 57 7.24 -13.16 -8.77
N ALA A 58 6.69 -13.89 -9.75
CA ALA A 58 7.39 -14.24 -10.98
C ALA A 58 7.71 -13.02 -11.85
N GLN A 59 6.77 -12.07 -11.99
CA GLN A 59 7.00 -10.84 -12.78
C GLN A 59 8.04 -9.93 -12.12
N MET A 60 7.96 -9.82 -10.80
CA MET A 60 8.82 -8.97 -9.97
C MET A 60 10.14 -9.64 -9.58
N HIS A 61 10.37 -10.89 -10.01
CA HIS A 61 11.57 -11.68 -9.65
C HIS A 61 11.83 -11.71 -8.13
N LEU A 62 10.75 -11.70 -7.34
CA LEU A 62 10.85 -11.59 -5.89
C LEU A 62 11.30 -12.92 -5.30
N THR A 63 12.34 -12.85 -4.47
CA THR A 63 12.85 -13.97 -3.67
C THR A 63 12.33 -13.92 -2.23
N THR A 64 11.53 -12.91 -1.88
CA THR A 64 11.02 -12.66 -0.53
C THR A 64 9.76 -13.49 -0.26
N ASP A 65 9.57 -13.89 1.00
CA ASP A 65 8.35 -14.56 1.44
C ASP A 65 7.14 -13.60 1.39
N LEU A 66 6.21 -13.89 0.49
CA LEU A 66 4.97 -13.13 0.30
C LEU A 66 3.76 -13.79 1.00
N SER A 67 3.99 -14.76 1.90
CA SER A 67 2.93 -15.50 2.62
C SER A 67 1.96 -14.60 3.40
N HIS A 68 2.38 -13.39 3.75
CA HIS A 68 1.55 -12.39 4.45
C HIS A 68 0.89 -11.36 3.53
N CYS A 69 1.13 -11.43 2.23
CA CYS A 69 0.54 -10.51 1.26
C CYS A 69 -0.82 -11.02 0.76
N GLN A 70 -1.70 -10.09 0.38
CA GLN A 70 -2.96 -10.42 -0.26
C GLN A 70 -3.20 -9.49 -1.45
N ILE A 71 -3.61 -10.04 -2.59
CA ILE A 71 -4.08 -9.22 -3.71
C ILE A 71 -5.58 -8.97 -3.57
N LEU A 72 -5.95 -7.70 -3.61
CA LEU A 72 -7.32 -7.22 -3.51
C LEU A 72 -7.71 -6.55 -4.83
N SER A 73 -8.96 -6.72 -5.22
CA SER A 73 -9.56 -5.99 -6.35
C SER A 73 -10.43 -4.88 -5.81
N PHE A 74 -10.20 -3.66 -6.26
CA PHE A 74 -11.03 -2.51 -5.92
C PHE A 74 -11.36 -1.74 -7.20
N GLY A 75 -12.61 -1.85 -7.65
CA GLY A 75 -13.01 -1.43 -8.99
C GLY A 75 -12.23 -2.22 -10.06
N ASP A 76 -11.65 -1.49 -11.02
CA ASP A 76 -10.82 -2.05 -12.09
C ASP A 76 -9.33 -2.22 -11.72
N ALA A 77 -8.93 -1.71 -10.55
CA ALA A 77 -7.54 -1.74 -10.09
C ALA A 77 -7.25 -2.95 -9.19
N ARG A 78 -6.00 -3.43 -9.26
CA ARG A 78 -5.47 -4.51 -8.41
C ARG A 78 -4.51 -3.91 -7.41
N TYR A 79 -4.61 -4.36 -6.17
CA TYR A 79 -3.82 -3.85 -5.07
C TYR A 79 -3.14 -4.99 -4.33
N LEU A 80 -1.85 -4.86 -4.05
CA LEU A 80 -1.12 -5.74 -3.16
C LEU A 80 -1.15 -5.15 -1.74
N CYS A 81 -1.80 -5.82 -0.81
CA CYS A 81 -1.68 -5.52 0.61
C CYS A 81 -0.33 -6.01 1.12
N VAL A 82 0.55 -5.07 1.45
CA VAL A 82 1.94 -5.34 1.86
C VAL A 82 2.20 -4.92 3.31
N TRP A 83 1.33 -4.07 3.87
CA TRP A 83 1.49 -3.59 5.23
C TRP A 83 0.16 -3.52 5.97
N ARG A 84 0.14 -4.09 7.18
CA ARG A 84 -0.93 -3.94 8.17
C ARG A 84 -0.31 -3.74 9.54
N ARG A 85 -0.35 -2.52 10.07
CA ARG A 85 0.16 -2.23 11.42
C ARG A 85 -0.37 -0.93 12.01
N ARG A 86 -0.20 -0.78 13.31
CA ARG A 86 -0.33 0.51 13.99
C ARG A 86 0.84 1.41 13.56
N PRO A 87 0.59 2.54 12.90
CA PRO A 87 1.66 3.41 12.43
C PRO A 87 2.30 4.17 13.60
N VAL A 88 3.63 4.30 13.57
CA VAL A 88 4.42 5.06 14.55
C VAL A 88 5.13 6.27 13.94
N ASN A 89 5.33 6.27 12.62
CA ASN A 89 5.91 7.33 11.80
C ASN A 89 5.41 7.20 10.35
N ALA A 90 5.82 8.12 9.47
CA ALA A 90 5.44 8.10 8.04
C ALA A 90 6.48 7.44 7.12
N ASP A 91 7.69 7.15 7.61
CA ASP A 91 8.83 6.64 6.83
C ASP A 91 8.50 5.38 6.03
N TRP A 92 7.59 4.57 6.56
CA TRP A 92 7.19 3.33 5.91
C TRP A 92 6.25 3.52 4.74
N LEU A 93 5.47 4.61 4.71
CA LEU A 93 4.70 4.99 3.53
C LEU A 93 5.65 5.39 2.40
N ALA A 94 6.67 6.18 2.74
CA ALA A 94 7.73 6.54 1.80
C ALA A 94 8.45 5.28 1.28
N ALA A 95 8.90 4.40 2.19
CA ALA A 95 9.56 3.15 1.83
C ALA A 95 8.67 2.24 0.96
N LEU A 96 7.36 2.16 1.26
CA LEU A 96 6.42 1.37 0.46
C LEU A 96 6.23 1.96 -0.94
N ALA A 97 6.17 3.29 -1.05
CA ALA A 97 6.00 3.99 -2.31
C ALA A 97 7.23 3.89 -3.22
N THR A 98 8.42 3.77 -2.63
CA THR A 98 9.71 3.71 -3.34
C THR A 98 10.31 2.32 -3.43
N ALA A 99 9.72 1.31 -2.78
CA ALA A 99 10.22 -0.06 -2.87
C ALA A 99 10.23 -0.50 -4.33
N ASP A 100 11.33 -1.07 -4.78
CA ASP A 100 11.34 -1.82 -6.02
C ASP A 100 10.81 -3.21 -5.68
N PHE A 101 9.63 -3.54 -6.23
CA PHE A 101 9.15 -4.91 -6.28
C PHE A 101 9.51 -5.44 -7.65
#